data_AF-A0A3M1QUE9-F1
#
_entry.id   AF-A0A3M1QUE9-F1
#
_cell.length_a   1.000
_cell.length_b   1.000
_cell.length_c   1.000
_cell.angle_alpha   90.00
_cell.angle_beta   90.00
_cell.angle_gamma   90.00
#
_symmetry.space_group_name_H-M   'P 1'
#
loop_
_entity.id
_entity.type
_entity.pdbx_description
1 polymer ?
#
loop_
_entity_poly.entity_id
_entity_poly.type
_entity_poly.pdbx_seq_one_letter_code
_entity_poly.pdbx_strand_id
1 'polypeptide(L)' 'YRPGQNQPSYDKQIVRDYLETLSWDKRPPAPQLPEEIVAQTSATYLEIYARLTGETLC' A
#
# COMPACT_ATOMS: atom_id res chain seq x y z
N TYR A 1 -17.36 -4.77 -7.05
CA TYR A 1 -17.68 -3.38 -6.67
C TYR A 1 -19.04 -3.34 -5.98
N ARG A 2 -19.09 -2.98 -4.69
CA ARG A 2 -20.34 -2.67 -3.96
C ARG A 2 -20.26 -1.21 -3.48
N PRO A 3 -21.25 -0.36 -3.77
CA PRO A 3 -21.32 0.98 -3.19
C PRO A 3 -21.46 0.88 -1.66
N GLY A 4 -20.65 1.61 -0.90
CA GLY A 4 -20.75 1.66 0.58
C GLY A 4 -19.80 0.77 1.36
N GLN A 5 -18.89 0.03 0.70
CA GLN A 5 -17.75 -0.62 1.36
C GLN A 5 -16.45 -0.06 0.78
N ASN A 6 -15.46 0.19 1.65
CA ASN A 6 -14.09 0.44 1.20
C ASN A 6 -13.69 -0.73 0.30
N GLN A 7 -13.39 -0.44 -0.97
CA GLN A 7 -12.78 -1.42 -1.84
C GLN A 7 -11.44 -1.84 -1.20
N PRO A 8 -10.98 -3.09 -1.36
CA PRO A 8 -9.59 -3.43 -1.04
C PRO A 8 -8.73 -2.39 -1.75
N SER A 9 -8.05 -1.55 -0.99
CA SER A 9 -7.43 -0.35 -1.56
C SER A 9 -6.18 -0.83 -2.28
N TYR A 10 -6.32 -1.08 -3.58
CA TYR A 10 -5.29 -1.59 -4.47
C TYR A 10 -4.24 -0.53 -4.85
N ASP A 11 -4.06 0.46 -3.98
CA ASP A 11 -3.10 1.56 -4.14
C ASP A 11 -2.27 1.71 -2.84
N LYS A 12 -1.52 2.80 -2.70
CA LYS A 12 -0.62 3.10 -1.58
C LYS A 12 -1.34 3.38 -0.25
N GLN A 13 -2.51 2.79 -0.03
CA GLN A 13 -3.30 2.98 1.17
C GLN A 13 -2.58 2.47 2.41
N ILE A 14 -1.86 1.35 2.32
CA ILE A 14 -1.05 0.81 3.43
C ILE A 14 -0.02 1.84 3.90
N VAL A 15 0.69 2.47 2.95
CA VAL A 15 1.66 3.54 3.25
C VAL A 15 0.95 4.77 3.79
N ARG A 16 -0.20 5.15 3.23
CA ARG A 16 -0.98 6.30 3.70
C ARG A 16 -1.45 6.08 5.14
N ASP A 17 -2.05 4.94 5.44
CA ASP A 17 -2.55 4.58 6.76
C ASP A 17 -1.39 4.59 7.77
N TYR A 18 -0.23 4.05 7.39
CA TYR A 18 0.98 4.14 8.22
C TYR A 18 1.42 5.59 8.45
N LEU A 19 1.48 6.42 7.41
CA LEU A 19 1.87 7.83 7.54
C LEU A 19 0.88 8.64 8.38
N GLU A 20 -0.42 8.30 8.37
CA GLU A 20 -1.44 8.91 9.24
C GLU A 20 -1.27 8.50 10.72
N THR A 21 -0.61 7.37 11.02
CA THR A 21 -0.22 7.03 12.41
C THR A 21 0.96 7.87 12.92
N LEU A 22 1.75 8.44 12.02
CA LEU A 22 2.87 9.29 12.38
C LEU A 22 2.41 10.73 12.60
N SER A 23 2.99 11.41 13.57
CA SER A 23 2.83 12.87 13.75
C SER A 23 3.62 13.66 12.70
N TRP A 24 3.69 13.15 11.48
CA TRP A 24 4.43 13.74 10.37
C TRP A 24 3.55 14.78 9.66
N ASP A 25 4.02 16.02 9.56
CA ASP A 25 3.30 17.14 8.93
C ASP A 25 3.33 17.10 7.40
N LYS A 26 3.65 15.94 6.81
CA LYS A 26 3.78 15.70 5.36
C LYS A 26 4.82 16.58 4.68
N ARG A 27 5.79 17.11 5.45
CA ARG A 27 6.92 17.89 4.93
C ARG A 27 8.20 17.05 4.81
N PRO A 28 9.03 17.28 3.79
CA PRO A 28 10.31 16.60 3.67
C PRO A 28 11.26 16.98 4.83
N PRO A 29 12.13 16.05 5.28
CA PRO A 29 12.30 14.68 4.80
C PRO A 29 11.19 13.74 5.31
N ALA A 30 10.76 12.81 4.45
CA ALA A 30 9.78 11.80 4.85
C ALA A 30 10.41 10.82 5.86
N PRO A 31 9.64 10.36 6.85
CA PRO A 31 10.10 9.34 7.78
C PRO A 31 10.39 8.03 7.02
N GLN A 32 11.38 7.28 7.49
CA GLN A 32 11.65 5.96 6.94
C GLN A 32 10.46 5.03 7.24
N LEU A 33 10.03 4.30 6.21
CA LEU A 33 8.98 3.30 6.35
C LEU A 33 9.58 2.03 6.98
N PRO A 34 8.92 1.40 7.96
CA PRO A 34 9.30 0.10 8.48
C PRO A 34 9.30 -0.95 7.37
N GLU A 35 10.22 -1.91 7.46
CA GLU A 35 10.33 -3.01 6.48
C GLU A 35 9.03 -3.81 6.35
N GLU A 36 8.27 -3.96 7.44
CA GLU A 36 6.94 -4.60 7.43
C GLU A 36 5.97 -3.90 6.47
N ILE A 37 5.88 -2.57 6.55
CA ILE A 37 4.99 -1.76 5.71
C ILE A 37 5.43 -1.84 4.25
N VAL A 38 6.74 -1.82 4.00
CA VAL A 38 7.29 -2.00 2.65
C VAL A 38 6.96 -3.39 2.11
N ALA A 39 7.17 -4.44 2.89
CA ALA A 39 6.89 -5.83 2.51
C ALA A 39 5.39 -6.04 2.23
N GLN A 40 4.52 -5.54 3.10
CA GLN A 40 3.07 -5.66 2.95
C GLN A 40 2.57 -4.89 1.71
N THR A 41 3.11 -3.69 1.48
CA THR A 41 2.81 -2.90 0.28
C THR A 41 3.26 -3.64 -0.98
N SER A 42 4.50 -4.14 -1.00
CA SER A 42 5.04 -4.91 -2.13
C SER A 42 4.23 -6.18 -2.41
N ALA A 43 3.87 -6.95 -1.39
CA ALA A 43 3.05 -8.15 -1.54
C ALA A 43 1.68 -7.84 -2.14
N THR A 44 1.06 -6.73 -1.71
CA THR A 44 -0.22 -6.28 -2.26
C THR A 44 -0.09 -5.92 -3.75
N TYR A 45 0.96 -5.20 -4.13
CA TYR A 45 1.23 -4.88 -5.53
C TYR A 45 1.52 -6.12 -6.39
N LEU A 46 2.25 -7.11 -5.86
CA LEU A 46 2.50 -8.38 -6.56
C LEU A 46 1.20 -9.18 -6.76
N GLU A 47 0.32 -9.22 -5.76
CA GLU A 47 -0.98 -9.86 -5.86
C GLU A 47 -1.86 -9.19 -6.93
N ILE A 48 -1.89 -7.84 -6.95
CA ILE A 48 -2.61 -7.06 -7.95
C ILE A 48 -2.03 -7.34 -9.35
N TYR A 49 -0.71 -7.28 -9.47
CA TYR A 49 -0.01 -7.56 -10.72
C TYR A 49 -0.42 -8.94 -11.26
N ALA A 50 -0.35 -9.98 -10.42
CA ALA A 50 -0.74 -11.33 -10.81
C ALA A 50 -2.22 -11.46 -11.17
N ARG A 51 -3.11 -10.75 -10.47
CA ARG A 51 -4.54 -10.72 -10.82
C ARG A 51 -4.84 -10.00 -12.14
N LEU A 52 -4.11 -8.93 -12.44
CA LEU A 52 -4.34 -8.11 -13.63
C LEU A 52 -3.69 -8.71 -14.89
N THR A 53 -2.48 -9.25 -14.75
CA THR A 53 -1.69 -9.77 -15.87
C THR A 53 -1.84 -11.28 -16.05
N GLY A 54 -2.23 -12.01 -14.99
CA GLY A 54 -2.15 -13.48 -14.96
C GLY A 54 -0.73 -14.02 -14.82
N GLU A 55 0.28 -13.15 -14.71
CA GLU A 55 1.69 -13.50 -14.61
C GLU A 55 2.23 -13.19 -13.21
N THR A 56 3.22 -13.95 -12.76
CA THR A 56 3.94 -13.65 -11.51
C THR A 56 5.27 -13.00 -11.87
N LEU A 57 5.65 -11.93 -11.18
CA LEU A 57 6.99 -11.36 -11.28
C LEU A 57 7.95 -12.34 -10.59
N CYS A 58 8.71 -13.08 -11.39
CA CYS A 58 9.73 -14.02 -10.97
C CYS A 58 11.04 -13.32 -10.56
#